data_AF-A0A7Y3HB06-F1
#
_entry.id   AF-A0A7Y3HB06-F1
#
_cell.length_a   1.000
_cell.length_b   1.000
_cell.length_c   1.000
_cell.angle_alpha   90.00
_cell.angle_beta   90.00
_cell.angle_gamma   90.00
#
_symmetry.space_group_name_H-M   'P 1'
#
loop_
_entity.id
_entity.type
_entity.pdbx_description
1 polymer ?
#
loop_
_entity_poly.entity_id
_entity_poly.type
_entity_poly.pdbx_seq_one_letter_code
_entity_poly.pdbx_strand_id
1 'polypeptide(L)'
;MKLKALLIFSLGMFAASAAYAGHNSHTPGYRSGDSWAHEYAQTALRQVRQNYNRGCGYHGQRWTDSYQAHYRWALRVDWRTSQAEIEKRESDLRRCRSGTGHYSDRHHDDRNRSRGHRGHGRSQPLARFSSDELARWYAETALAQVGQSNRYGCRLSSSSGRWSRSWRSHYRWALGQSRRQLMSEIRRRERIIEDCSSYAYRGY
;
A
#
# COMPACT_ATOMS: atom_id res chain seq x y z
N MET A 1 -28.19 42.43 72.82
CA MET A 1 -27.85 40.99 72.64
C MET A 1 -29.12 40.21 72.32
N LYS A 2 -29.24 39.67 71.10
CA LYS A 2 -30.04 38.48 70.72
C LYS A 2 -29.68 38.13 69.25
N LEU A 3 -28.85 37.10 69.08
CA LEU A 3 -28.65 36.38 67.83
C LEU A 3 -29.89 35.53 67.52
N LYS A 4 -30.23 35.39 66.23
CA LYS A 4 -30.88 34.24 65.53
C LYS A 4 -30.95 34.63 64.03
N ALA A 5 -30.06 34.17 63.16
CA ALA A 5 -29.98 32.85 62.51
C ALA A 5 -30.95 32.69 61.30
N LEU A 6 -30.33 32.71 60.11
CA LEU A 6 -30.56 31.91 58.88
C LEU A 6 -31.97 31.74 58.28
N LEU A 7 -32.07 32.03 56.97
CA LEU A 7 -32.68 31.20 55.89
C LEU A 7 -32.47 31.95 54.54
N ILE A 8 -31.45 31.59 53.74
CA ILE A 8 -31.53 30.76 52.53
C ILE A 8 -32.72 31.11 51.62
N PHE A 9 -32.46 31.81 50.50
CA PHE A 9 -33.14 31.58 49.23
C PHE A 9 -32.19 31.85 48.06
N SER A 10 -31.67 30.75 47.54
CA SER A 10 -31.59 30.42 46.11
C SER A 10 -31.07 31.49 45.15
N LEU A 11 -29.78 31.36 44.82
CA LEU A 11 -29.20 31.81 43.55
C LEU A 11 -30.10 31.36 42.38
N GLY A 12 -30.65 32.33 41.66
CA GLY A 12 -31.29 32.10 40.37
C GLY A 12 -30.27 31.55 39.37
N MET A 13 -30.44 30.28 39.01
CA MET A 13 -29.79 29.68 37.84
C MET A 13 -30.26 30.43 36.59
N PHE A 14 -29.39 31.25 36.02
CA PHE A 14 -29.50 31.61 34.61
C PHE A 14 -29.23 30.34 33.80
N ALA A 15 -30.30 29.74 33.26
CA ALA A 15 -30.19 28.75 32.20
C ALA A 15 -29.73 29.47 30.92
N ALA A 16 -28.41 29.65 30.76
CA ALA A 16 -27.85 29.98 29.47
C ALA A 16 -28.03 28.77 28.55
N SER A 17 -28.95 28.90 27.60
CA SER A 17 -29.14 27.98 26.49
C SER A 17 -27.88 27.95 25.63
N ALA A 18 -26.92 27.09 25.96
CA ALA A 18 -25.93 26.64 25.01
C ALA A 18 -26.55 25.49 24.22
N ALA A 19 -27.15 25.82 23.08
CA ALA A 19 -27.35 24.84 22.02
C ALA A 19 -25.96 24.28 21.67
N TYR A 20 -25.65 23.09 22.19
CA TYR A 20 -24.53 22.31 21.70
C TYR A 20 -24.88 21.94 20.25
N ALA A 21 -24.49 22.80 19.31
CA ALA A 21 -24.27 22.39 17.95
C ALA A 21 -23.23 21.27 18.02
N GLY A 22 -23.71 20.02 17.97
CA GLY A 22 -22.89 18.86 17.73
C GLY A 22 -22.26 19.02 16.36
N HIS A 23 -21.13 19.71 16.32
CA HIS A 23 -20.22 19.66 15.19
C HIS A 23 -19.82 18.18 15.07
N ASN A 24 -20.45 17.50 14.10
CA ASN A 24 -19.89 16.33 13.48
C ASN A 24 -18.57 16.76 12.83
N SER A 25 -17.53 16.86 13.64
CA SER A 25 -16.15 16.87 13.18
C SER A 25 -15.86 15.50 12.60
N HIS A 26 -16.37 15.26 11.39
CA HIS A 26 -15.76 14.38 10.41
C HIS A 26 -14.42 14.99 10.02
N THR A 27 -13.48 15.01 10.96
CA THR A 27 -12.08 14.91 10.58
C THR A 27 -11.95 13.54 9.90
N PRO A 28 -11.46 13.42 8.65
CA PRO A 28 -11.08 12.14 8.09
C PRO A 28 -9.83 11.67 8.84
N GLY A 29 -10.02 11.19 10.06
CA GLY A 29 -9.04 10.42 10.77
C GLY A 29 -8.86 9.15 9.97
N TYR A 30 -7.67 8.97 9.39
CA TYR A 30 -7.21 7.70 8.84
C TYR A 30 -7.65 6.60 9.81
N ARG A 31 -8.62 5.76 9.41
CA ARG A 31 -9.01 4.61 10.22
C ARG A 31 -7.76 3.76 10.33
N SER A 32 -7.33 3.48 11.55
CA SER A 32 -6.21 2.58 11.86
C SER A 32 -6.38 1.18 11.22
N GLY A 33 -7.56 0.88 10.69
CA GLY A 33 -7.86 -0.28 9.84
C GLY A 33 -7.38 -0.22 8.39
N ASP A 34 -6.75 0.85 7.89
CA ASP A 34 -6.34 0.91 6.46
C ASP A 34 -4.96 0.28 6.18
N SER A 35 -4.19 -0.08 7.22
CA SER A 35 -2.81 -0.55 7.04
C SER A 35 -2.71 -1.87 6.29
N TRP A 36 -3.66 -2.79 6.49
CA TRP A 36 -3.63 -4.10 5.82
C TRP A 36 -4.04 -4.00 4.35
N ALA A 37 -4.91 -3.06 3.97
CA ALA A 37 -5.25 -2.82 2.58
C ALA A 37 -4.04 -2.28 1.81
N HIS A 38 -3.27 -1.39 2.44
CA HIS A 38 -2.00 -0.93 1.88
C HIS A 38 -1.01 -2.09 1.70
N GLU A 39 -0.92 -2.98 2.69
CA GLU A 39 -0.05 -4.16 2.67
C GLU A 39 -0.46 -5.16 1.57
N TYR A 40 -1.75 -5.43 1.42
CA TYR A 40 -2.27 -6.23 0.31
C TYR A 40 -1.83 -5.64 -1.03
N ALA A 41 -2.08 -4.34 -1.23
CA ALA A 41 -1.79 -3.69 -2.50
C ALA A 41 -0.30 -3.72 -2.86
N GLN A 42 0.57 -3.57 -1.86
CA GLN A 42 2.01 -3.71 -2.04
C GLN A 42 2.40 -5.14 -2.41
N THR A 43 1.84 -6.12 -1.72
CA THR A 43 2.10 -7.54 -1.97
C THR A 43 1.65 -7.95 -3.36
N ALA A 44 0.45 -7.53 -3.75
CA ALA A 44 -0.09 -7.75 -5.08
C ALA A 44 0.83 -7.18 -6.17
N LEU A 45 1.34 -5.95 -6.01
CA LEU A 45 2.31 -5.36 -6.94
C LEU A 45 3.62 -6.14 -7.02
N ARG A 46 4.19 -6.60 -5.90
CA ARG A 46 5.40 -7.43 -5.91
C ARG A 46 5.14 -8.72 -6.71
N GLN A 47 3.98 -9.33 -6.52
CA GLN A 47 3.57 -10.54 -7.25
C GLN A 47 3.35 -10.25 -8.75
N VAL A 48 2.82 -9.08 -9.12
CA VAL A 48 2.73 -8.66 -10.54
C VAL A 48 4.12 -8.53 -11.17
N ARG A 49 5.10 -7.97 -10.46
CA ARG A 49 6.49 -7.93 -10.95
C ARG A 49 7.08 -9.32 -11.13
N GLN A 50 6.83 -10.24 -10.20
CA GLN A 50 7.27 -11.64 -10.36
C GLN A 50 6.63 -12.28 -11.59
N ASN A 51 5.34 -12.06 -11.81
CA ASN A 51 4.61 -12.54 -12.98
C ASN A 51 5.27 -12.07 -14.29
N TYR A 52 5.63 -10.78 -14.38
CA TYR A 52 6.34 -10.25 -15.55
C TYR A 52 7.77 -10.80 -15.67
N ASN A 53 8.55 -10.79 -14.58
CA ASN A 53 9.96 -11.21 -14.60
C ASN A 53 10.12 -12.69 -14.95
N ARG A 54 9.16 -13.54 -14.56
CA ARG A 54 9.16 -14.97 -14.86
C ARG A 54 8.49 -15.32 -16.18
N GLY A 55 7.89 -14.34 -16.88
CA GLY A 55 7.16 -14.56 -18.12
C GLY A 55 5.90 -15.43 -17.93
N CYS A 56 5.24 -15.35 -16.78
CA CYS A 56 4.11 -16.25 -16.46
C CYS A 56 2.85 -15.99 -17.28
N GLY A 57 2.73 -14.81 -17.91
CA GLY A 57 1.60 -14.46 -18.78
C GLY A 57 0.27 -14.17 -18.05
N TYR A 58 0.24 -14.11 -16.71
CA TYR A 58 -0.98 -13.76 -15.99
C TYR A 58 -1.36 -12.29 -16.22
N HIS A 59 -2.64 -12.04 -16.45
CA HIS A 59 -3.18 -10.73 -16.82
C HIS A 59 -4.57 -10.49 -16.20
N GLY A 60 -5.21 -9.37 -16.54
CA GLY A 60 -6.52 -8.96 -16.03
C GLY A 60 -6.47 -8.16 -14.72
N GLN A 61 -7.64 -7.80 -14.19
CA GLN A 61 -7.76 -6.90 -13.02
C GLN A 61 -7.01 -7.44 -11.79
N ARG A 62 -6.97 -8.76 -11.64
CA ARG A 62 -6.19 -9.44 -10.60
C ARG A 62 -4.69 -9.15 -10.75
N TRP A 63 -4.13 -9.13 -11.96
CA TRP A 63 -2.69 -8.96 -12.21
C TRP A 63 -2.31 -7.56 -12.73
N THR A 64 -3.14 -6.55 -12.48
CA THR A 64 -2.84 -5.15 -12.84
C THR A 64 -1.63 -4.61 -12.08
N ASP A 65 -0.82 -3.76 -12.71
CA ASP A 65 0.29 -3.05 -12.05
C ASP A 65 -0.15 -1.77 -11.33
N SER A 66 -1.46 -1.54 -11.18
CA SER A 66 -2.02 -0.41 -10.43
C SER A 66 -2.12 -0.70 -8.93
N TYR A 67 -1.35 0.04 -8.13
CA TYR A 67 -1.46 0.05 -6.67
C TYR A 67 -2.89 0.36 -6.21
N GLN A 68 -3.46 1.43 -6.75
CA GLN A 68 -4.75 1.97 -6.36
C GLN A 68 -5.87 0.96 -6.66
N ALA A 69 -5.76 0.19 -7.74
CA ALA A 69 -6.72 -0.87 -8.06
C ALA A 69 -6.70 -1.96 -6.97
N HIS A 70 -5.52 -2.43 -6.58
CA HIS A 70 -5.38 -3.41 -5.50
C HIS A 70 -5.83 -2.86 -4.15
N TYR A 71 -5.49 -1.60 -3.85
CA TYR A 71 -5.88 -0.95 -2.60
C TYR A 71 -7.40 -0.78 -2.50
N ARG A 72 -8.05 -0.28 -3.57
CA ARG A 72 -9.52 -0.18 -3.64
C ARG A 72 -10.20 -1.54 -3.60
N TRP A 73 -9.60 -2.58 -4.19
CA TRP A 73 -10.10 -3.94 -4.06
C TRP A 73 -10.01 -4.40 -2.59
N ALA A 74 -8.87 -4.18 -1.94
CA ALA A 74 -8.69 -4.58 -0.55
C ALA A 74 -9.71 -3.90 0.36
N LEU A 75 -9.93 -2.59 0.23
CA LEU A 75 -10.93 -1.86 1.04
C LEU A 75 -12.38 -2.37 0.89
N ARG A 76 -12.69 -3.17 -0.15
CA ARG A 76 -14.02 -3.74 -0.38
C ARG A 76 -14.19 -5.15 0.16
N VAL A 77 -13.10 -5.80 0.58
CA VAL A 77 -13.10 -7.15 1.15
C VAL A 77 -12.64 -7.10 2.60
N ASP A 78 -12.83 -8.18 3.35
CA ASP A 78 -12.22 -8.29 4.67
C ASP A 78 -10.74 -8.71 4.57
N TRP A 79 -10.02 -8.54 5.69
CA TRP A 79 -8.60 -8.90 5.79
C TRP A 79 -8.33 -10.37 5.40
N ARG A 80 -9.15 -11.33 5.83
CA ARG A 80 -8.94 -12.76 5.54
C ARG A 80 -9.07 -13.03 4.05
N THR A 81 -10.06 -12.41 3.39
CA THR A 81 -10.24 -12.48 1.94
C THR A 81 -9.02 -11.92 1.20
N SER A 82 -8.43 -10.81 1.67
CA SER A 82 -7.19 -10.27 1.10
C SER A 82 -5.98 -11.20 1.25
N GLN A 83 -5.85 -11.88 2.39
CA GLN A 83 -4.76 -12.85 2.61
C GLN A 83 -4.93 -14.09 1.73
N ALA A 84 -6.15 -14.63 1.65
CA ALA A 84 -6.45 -15.76 0.77
C ALA A 84 -6.13 -15.44 -0.71
N GLU A 85 -6.34 -14.19 -1.13
CA GLU A 85 -5.95 -13.74 -2.46
C GLU A 85 -4.42 -13.69 -2.65
N ILE A 86 -3.66 -13.20 -1.66
CA ILE A 86 -2.18 -13.25 -1.69
C ILE A 86 -1.69 -14.69 -1.86
N GLU A 87 -2.26 -15.63 -1.11
CA GLU A 87 -1.91 -17.06 -1.17
C GLU A 87 -2.22 -17.68 -2.53
N LYS A 88 -3.38 -17.36 -3.11
CA LYS A 88 -3.74 -17.79 -4.48
C LYS A 88 -2.75 -17.26 -5.51
N ARG A 89 -2.37 -16.00 -5.42
CA ARG A 89 -1.39 -15.38 -6.33
C ARG A 89 -0.01 -16.02 -6.18
N GLU A 90 0.39 -16.33 -4.96
CA GLU A 90 1.64 -17.04 -4.69
C GLU A 90 1.61 -18.46 -5.25
N SER A 91 0.47 -19.15 -5.15
CA SER A 91 0.25 -20.45 -5.78
C SER A 91 0.36 -20.38 -7.31
N ASP A 92 -0.21 -19.36 -7.94
CA ASP A 92 -0.07 -19.11 -9.38
C ASP A 92 1.41 -18.91 -9.76
N LEU A 93 2.12 -18.03 -9.04
CA LEU A 93 3.54 -17.75 -9.30
C LEU A 93 4.45 -18.96 -9.06
N ARG A 94 4.10 -19.87 -8.16
CA ARG A 94 4.81 -21.14 -7.95
C ARG A 94 4.55 -22.14 -9.08
N ARG A 95 3.32 -22.18 -9.60
CA ARG A 95 2.95 -23.04 -10.74
C ARG A 95 3.56 -22.55 -12.04
N CYS A 96 3.76 -21.24 -12.16
CA CYS A 96 4.59 -20.65 -13.18
C CYS A 96 6.04 -21.15 -13.03
N ARG A 97 6.40 -22.18 -13.79
CA ARG A 97 7.79 -22.59 -13.97
C ARG A 97 8.50 -21.42 -14.66
N SER A 98 9.45 -20.79 -13.97
CA SER A 98 10.35 -19.80 -14.56
C SER A 98 10.90 -20.37 -15.88
N GLY A 99 10.88 -19.59 -16.96
CA GLY A 99 11.15 -20.00 -18.33
C GLY A 99 12.55 -20.55 -18.65
N THR A 100 13.08 -21.51 -17.88
CA THR A 100 14.08 -22.49 -18.31
C THR A 100 13.34 -23.71 -18.85
N GLY A 101 12.51 -23.49 -19.85
CA GLY A 101 11.62 -24.48 -20.42
C GLY A 101 11.81 -24.61 -21.91
N HIS A 102 13.04 -24.84 -22.39
CA HIS A 102 13.25 -25.55 -23.63
C HIS A 102 14.51 -26.44 -23.57
N TYR A 103 14.25 -27.74 -23.77
CA TYR A 103 15.10 -28.79 -24.33
C TYR A 103 16.22 -29.43 -23.48
N SER A 104 15.85 -30.40 -22.62
CA SER A 104 16.25 -31.79 -22.84
C SER A 104 15.63 -32.70 -21.77
N ASP A 105 14.80 -33.63 -22.23
CA ASP A 105 14.89 -35.05 -21.88
C ASP A 105 15.90 -35.42 -20.79
N ARG A 106 15.41 -35.80 -19.60
CA ARG A 106 15.67 -37.11 -18.98
C ARG A 106 15.08 -37.22 -17.59
N HIS A 107 14.41 -38.35 -17.41
CA HIS A 107 14.31 -39.11 -16.17
C HIS A 107 15.36 -38.75 -15.11
N HIS A 108 14.91 -38.28 -13.95
CA HIS A 108 15.46 -38.76 -12.69
C HIS A 108 14.39 -38.71 -11.60
N ASP A 109 14.18 -39.88 -11.01
CA ASP A 109 13.45 -40.12 -9.77
C ASP A 109 13.89 -39.15 -8.67
N ASP A 110 12.92 -38.63 -7.92
CA ASP A 110 13.19 -38.17 -6.56
C ASP A 110 11.95 -38.34 -5.67
N ARG A 111 11.78 -39.56 -5.17
CA ARG A 111 11.00 -39.87 -3.97
C ARG A 111 11.79 -39.50 -2.71
N ASN A 112 12.28 -38.27 -2.53
CA ASN A 112 12.75 -37.85 -1.20
C ASN A 112 12.97 -36.34 -1.03
N ARG A 113 11.93 -35.60 -0.60
CA ARG A 113 12.18 -34.53 0.38
C ARG A 113 10.96 -34.25 1.24
N SER A 114 10.94 -34.98 2.34
CA SER A 114 10.32 -34.59 3.58
C SER A 114 10.89 -33.26 4.10
N ARG A 115 10.13 -32.64 5.02
CA ARG A 115 10.54 -31.68 6.07
C ARG A 115 10.49 -30.20 5.72
N GLY A 116 9.38 -29.58 6.14
CA GLY A 116 9.47 -28.62 7.23
C GLY A 116 9.95 -27.22 6.87
N HIS A 117 9.09 -26.42 6.24
CA HIS A 117 9.08 -24.98 6.47
C HIS A 117 7.63 -24.51 6.59
N ARG A 118 7.12 -24.49 7.83
CA ARG A 118 6.06 -23.53 8.21
C ARG A 118 6.70 -22.15 8.15
N GLY A 119 6.73 -21.58 6.95
CA GLY A 119 6.99 -20.16 6.78
C GLY A 119 5.83 -19.42 7.41
N HIS A 120 6.03 -18.92 8.62
CA HIS A 120 5.20 -17.88 9.20
C HIS A 120 5.34 -16.62 8.34
N GLY A 121 4.65 -16.61 7.19
CA GLY A 121 4.35 -15.41 6.41
C GLY A 121 3.31 -14.60 7.18
N ARG A 122 3.68 -14.12 8.37
CA ARG A 122 2.95 -13.04 9.03
C ARG A 122 3.42 -11.76 8.37
N SER A 123 2.76 -11.44 7.27
CA SER A 123 2.54 -10.09 6.76
C SER A 123 2.46 -9.12 7.94
N GLN A 124 3.52 -8.35 8.18
CA GLN A 124 3.58 -7.40 9.28
C GLN A 124 2.92 -6.08 8.85
N PRO A 125 1.94 -5.56 9.62
CA PRO A 125 1.31 -4.28 9.35
C PRO A 125 2.34 -3.16 9.22
N LEU A 126 2.17 -2.26 8.24
CA LEU A 126 3.06 -1.12 7.98
C LEU A 126 3.35 -0.23 9.19
N ALA A 127 2.55 -0.33 10.25
CA ALA A 127 2.77 0.34 11.53
C ALA A 127 4.11 -0.03 12.18
N ARG A 128 4.63 -1.25 11.96
CA ARG A 128 5.85 -1.78 12.60
C ARG A 128 7.16 -1.52 11.85
N PHE A 129 7.11 -0.99 10.63
CA PHE A 129 8.35 -0.73 9.91
C PHE A 129 9.21 0.30 10.64
N SER A 130 10.47 -0.07 10.83
CA SER A 130 11.53 0.89 11.13
C SER A 130 11.64 1.94 10.02
N SER A 131 12.26 3.08 10.33
CA SER A 131 12.50 4.13 9.33
C SER A 131 13.33 3.63 8.13
N ASP A 132 14.27 2.71 8.37
CA ASP A 132 15.10 2.07 7.33
C ASP A 132 14.25 1.21 6.39
N GLU A 133 13.45 0.30 6.93
CA GLU A 133 12.58 -0.58 6.13
C GLU A 133 11.59 0.23 5.31
N LEU A 134 11.03 1.30 5.90
CA LEU A 134 10.11 2.19 5.20
C LEU A 134 10.79 2.95 4.06
N ALA A 135 12.05 3.36 4.24
CA ALA A 135 12.84 4.02 3.19
C ALA A 135 13.19 3.06 2.05
N ARG A 136 13.55 1.81 2.35
CA ARG A 136 13.77 0.75 1.33
C ARG A 136 12.50 0.50 0.53
N TRP A 137 11.38 0.36 1.22
CA TRP A 137 10.08 0.16 0.59
C TRP A 137 9.71 1.32 -0.34
N TYR A 138 9.91 2.56 0.11
CA TYR A 138 9.67 3.73 -0.74
C TYR A 138 10.55 3.67 -2.00
N ALA A 139 11.84 3.35 -1.86
CA ALA A 139 12.76 3.30 -2.98
C ALA A 139 12.37 2.27 -4.05
N GLU A 140 11.95 1.07 -3.62
CA GLU A 140 11.45 0.02 -4.51
C GLU A 140 10.14 0.40 -5.21
N THR A 141 9.26 1.12 -4.50
CA THR A 141 8.00 1.61 -5.05
C THR A 141 8.23 2.71 -6.08
N ALA A 142 9.08 3.69 -5.75
CA ALA A 142 9.44 4.81 -6.62
C ALA A 142 10.09 4.34 -7.92
N LEU A 143 10.95 3.32 -7.89
CA LEU A 143 11.53 2.73 -9.10
C LEU A 143 10.51 2.01 -9.97
N ALA A 144 9.58 1.28 -9.37
CA ALA A 144 8.53 0.62 -10.14
C ALA A 144 7.63 1.63 -10.83
N GLN A 145 7.31 2.73 -10.14
CA GLN A 145 6.58 3.86 -10.70
C GLN A 145 7.34 4.52 -11.85
N VAL A 146 8.68 4.63 -11.79
CA VAL A 146 9.50 5.09 -12.92
C VAL A 146 9.41 4.13 -14.10
N GLY A 147 9.44 2.82 -13.84
CA GLY A 147 9.24 1.79 -14.87
C GLY A 147 7.86 1.92 -15.53
N GLN A 148 6.81 2.08 -14.72
CA GLN A 148 5.44 2.26 -15.17
C GLN A 148 5.28 3.55 -16.01
N SER A 149 5.84 4.67 -15.55
CA SER A 149 5.78 5.93 -16.30
C SER A 149 6.50 5.84 -17.65
N ASN A 150 7.61 5.08 -17.73
CA ASN A 150 8.30 4.84 -18.99
C ASN A 150 7.44 3.99 -19.93
N ARG A 151 6.75 2.96 -19.43
CA ARG A 151 5.84 2.11 -20.22
C ARG A 151 4.68 2.91 -20.80
N TYR A 152 4.14 3.88 -20.07
CA TYR A 152 3.07 4.77 -20.55
C TYR A 152 3.58 5.96 -21.37
N GLY A 153 4.90 6.08 -21.61
CA GLY A 153 5.45 7.18 -22.40
C GLY A 153 5.33 8.56 -21.73
N CYS A 154 5.22 8.62 -20.40
CA CYS A 154 4.92 9.86 -19.67
C CYS A 154 5.98 10.97 -19.73
N ARG A 155 7.17 10.66 -20.28
CA ARG A 155 8.33 11.58 -20.34
C ARG A 155 8.62 12.30 -19.01
N LEU A 156 8.36 11.64 -17.87
CA LEU A 156 8.61 12.22 -16.56
C LEU A 156 10.12 12.34 -16.35
N SER A 157 10.60 13.57 -16.26
CA SER A 157 12.03 13.86 -16.24
C SER A 157 12.72 13.35 -14.97
N SER A 158 13.83 12.65 -15.15
CA SER A 158 14.76 12.28 -14.09
C SER A 158 15.53 13.48 -13.51
N SER A 159 15.52 14.64 -14.18
CA SER A 159 16.31 15.82 -13.79
C SER A 159 15.95 16.38 -12.41
N SER A 160 14.70 16.19 -11.96
CA SER A 160 14.29 16.61 -10.62
C SER A 160 14.73 15.66 -9.50
N GLY A 161 15.45 14.56 -9.82
CA GLY A 161 15.79 13.48 -8.89
C GLY A 161 14.58 12.63 -8.48
N ARG A 162 13.38 13.21 -8.50
CA ARG A 162 12.09 12.60 -8.19
C ARG A 162 11.81 11.39 -9.07
N TRP A 163 12.00 11.45 -10.38
CA TRP A 163 11.82 10.30 -11.28
C TRP A 163 13.15 9.62 -11.63
N SER A 164 14.15 9.71 -10.74
CA SER A 164 15.43 9.03 -10.91
C SER A 164 15.24 7.51 -11.07
N ARG A 165 16.07 6.90 -11.93
CA ARG A 165 16.16 5.44 -12.10
C ARG A 165 17.08 4.77 -11.05
N SER A 166 17.60 5.54 -10.09
CA SER A 166 18.48 5.05 -9.04
C SER A 166 17.71 4.70 -7.78
N TRP A 167 17.73 3.42 -7.39
CA TRP A 167 17.22 2.96 -6.09
C TRP A 167 17.87 3.76 -4.95
N ARG A 168 19.19 3.93 -5.00
CA ARG A 168 19.99 4.61 -3.97
C ARG A 168 19.58 6.06 -3.81
N SER A 169 19.21 6.76 -4.88
CA SER A 169 18.72 8.13 -4.81
C SER A 169 17.40 8.21 -4.03
N HIS A 170 16.44 7.34 -4.33
CA HIS A 170 15.17 7.30 -3.60
C HIS A 170 15.34 6.90 -2.15
N TYR A 171 16.17 5.90 -1.89
CA TYR A 171 16.47 5.42 -0.55
C TYR A 171 17.08 6.53 0.32
N ARG A 172 18.12 7.21 -0.18
CA ARG A 172 18.78 8.31 0.54
C ARG A 172 17.83 9.46 0.83
N TRP A 173 16.99 9.82 -0.14
CA TRP A 173 15.97 10.86 0.08
C TRP A 173 14.98 10.43 1.16
N ALA A 174 14.52 9.18 1.12
CA ALA A 174 13.49 8.66 2.01
C ALA A 174 13.92 8.54 3.47
N LEU A 175 15.22 8.32 3.74
CA LEU A 175 15.76 8.31 5.11
C LEU A 175 15.50 9.61 5.88
N GLY A 176 15.38 10.74 5.17
CA GLY A 176 15.09 12.05 5.77
C GLY A 176 13.60 12.38 5.87
N GLN A 177 12.71 11.47 5.52
CA GLN A 177 11.27 11.73 5.45
C GLN A 177 10.49 10.99 6.52
N SER A 178 9.44 11.63 7.02
CA SER A 178 8.43 10.97 7.84
C SER A 178 7.60 9.99 7.02
N ARG A 179 7.02 8.98 7.69
CA ARG A 179 6.05 8.06 7.08
C ARG A 179 4.92 8.78 6.34
N ARG A 180 4.40 9.88 6.91
CA ARG A 180 3.35 10.69 6.29
C ARG A 180 3.83 11.33 4.98
N GLN A 181 5.06 11.85 4.93
CA GLN A 181 5.65 12.43 3.71
C GLN A 181 5.86 11.38 2.63
N LEU A 182 6.40 10.20 2.97
CA LEU A 182 6.61 9.11 2.00
C LEU A 182 5.28 8.64 1.38
N MET A 183 4.26 8.44 2.21
CA MET A 183 2.92 8.05 1.74
C MET A 183 2.24 9.16 0.91
N SER A 184 2.45 10.43 1.26
CA SER A 184 1.97 11.57 0.46
C SER A 184 2.66 11.61 -0.90
N GLU A 185 3.98 11.40 -0.92
CA GLU A 185 4.78 11.41 -2.14
C GLU A 185 4.39 10.28 -3.09
N ILE A 186 4.22 9.05 -2.59
CA ILE A 186 3.75 7.92 -3.39
C ILE A 186 2.40 8.23 -4.05
N ARG A 187 1.43 8.72 -3.27
CA ARG A 187 0.11 9.12 -3.83
C ARG A 187 0.24 10.23 -4.88
N ARG A 188 1.17 11.16 -4.70
CA ARG A 188 1.43 12.23 -5.69
C ARG A 188 2.03 11.65 -6.98
N ARG A 189 2.95 10.69 -6.89
CA ARG A 189 3.54 10.01 -8.06
C ARG A 189 2.51 9.21 -8.82
N GLU A 190 1.63 8.51 -8.09
CA GLU A 190 0.52 7.74 -8.67
C GLU A 190 -0.41 8.63 -9.47
N ARG A 191 -0.84 9.77 -8.92
CA ARG A 191 -1.67 10.73 -9.67
C ARG A 191 -1.00 11.21 -10.96
N ILE A 192 0.30 11.52 -10.91
CA ILE A 192 1.05 11.95 -12.11
C ILE A 192 1.09 10.84 -13.17
N ILE A 193 1.28 9.58 -12.75
CA ILE A 193 1.25 8.43 -13.66
C ILE A 193 -0.15 8.23 -14.23
N GLU A 194 -1.18 8.31 -13.39
CA GLU A 194 -2.59 8.16 -13.79
C GLU A 194 -2.97 9.23 -14.82
N ASP A 195 -2.72 10.50 -14.50
CA ASP A 195 -2.95 11.64 -15.38
C ASP A 195 -2.25 11.42 -16.73
N CYS A 196 -0.96 11.08 -16.72
CA CYS A 196 -0.23 10.73 -17.93
C CYS A 196 -0.88 9.59 -18.72
N SER A 197 -1.19 8.47 -18.05
CA SER A 197 -1.71 7.28 -18.72
C SER A 197 -3.06 7.54 -19.38
N SER A 198 -3.84 8.47 -18.84
CA SER A 198 -5.12 8.89 -19.43
C SER A 198 -4.94 9.61 -20.77
N TYR A 199 -3.84 10.36 -20.96
CA TYR A 199 -3.50 10.98 -22.23
C TYR A 199 -3.00 9.96 -23.25
N ALA A 200 -2.22 8.96 -22.81
CA ALA A 200 -1.74 7.90 -23.68
C ALA A 200 -2.88 7.09 -24.31
N TYR A 201 -4.02 6.96 -23.62
CA TYR A 201 -5.19 6.23 -24.12
C TYR A 201 -6.11 7.04 -25.07
N ARG A 202 -5.97 8.37 -25.14
CA ARG A 202 -6.82 9.23 -26.00
C ARG A 202 -6.22 9.56 -27.36
N GLY A 203 -5.00 9.11 -27.64
CA GLY A 203 -4.25 9.42 -28.85
C GLY A 203 -4.35 8.39 -29.99
N TYR A 204 -5.31 7.45 -29.91
CA TYR A 204 -5.56 6.42 -30.93
C TYR A 204 -7.04 6.38 -31.30
#